data_AF-A0A2D6Q009-F1
#
_entry.id   AF-A0A2D6Q009-F1
#
_cell.length_a   1.000
_cell.length_b   1.000
_cell.length_c   1.000
_cell.angle_alpha   90.00
_cell.angle_beta   90.00
_cell.angle_gamma   90.00
#
_symmetry.space_group_name_H-M   'P 1'
#
loop_
_entity.id
_entity.type
_entity.pdbx_description
1 polymer ?
#
loop_
_entity_poly.entity_id
_entity_poly.type
_entity_poly.pdbx_seq_one_letter_code
_entity_poly.pdbx_strand_id
1 'polypeptide(L)'
;MAPRKRPPSNTAPESVILSRVAPEDHAPALVARRFRALLKQGAELCPAGRARHDPGVLLTRRYLPRHELRLFDATFFLTDFRFDDGLSFFVASVVLREGSRGVRRIHPRIFYKDSGLVWRVASHFTHDEVAYWIGKGDVRWERDAVGEFLSSAEETTNLPYEIQTPLDEISRRARRRRDDEAIELFVRQAPSDRIAPYADFTAPRRRAAARWRINGGRPVARFLRRGDPSSLRFTRGYEPDFEKGVLEDAVSASRYFGGELHKYRILSTNRRIQYLFLSSPSHSWINHPQTLTAELSSYGVRTLDVLADEDLFVPGYEYHELDEDGVVVASQIPDGFAGEQHPDDPDRADASAWLEALPVIQEFRAKLRR
;
A
#
# COMPACT_ATOMS: atom_id res chain seq x y z
N MET A 1 45.69 2.86 -3.88
CA MET A 1 44.83 3.39 -2.80
C MET A 1 43.38 3.06 -3.13
N ALA A 2 42.75 2.17 -2.36
CA ALA A 2 41.31 1.94 -2.49
C ALA A 2 40.54 3.22 -2.13
N PRO A 3 39.51 3.63 -2.91
CA PRO A 3 38.74 4.81 -2.58
C PRO A 3 38.02 4.58 -1.25
N ARG A 4 38.34 5.41 -0.25
CA ARG A 4 37.62 5.46 1.03
C ARG A 4 36.14 5.68 0.71
N LYS A 5 35.30 4.68 1.01
CA LYS A 5 33.84 4.83 0.99
C LYS A 5 33.49 6.05 1.86
N ARG A 6 32.91 7.08 1.24
CA ARG A 6 32.29 8.18 2.01
C ARG A 6 31.29 7.54 2.99
N PRO A 7 31.31 7.93 4.29
CA PRO A 7 30.27 7.50 5.21
C PRO A 7 28.89 7.88 4.62
N PRO A 8 27.84 7.08 4.85
CA PRO A 8 26.51 7.42 4.39
C PRO A 8 26.14 8.81 4.91
N SER A 9 25.71 9.70 4.01
CA SER A 9 25.24 11.03 4.40
C SER A 9 24.01 10.87 5.31
N ASN A 10 24.04 11.51 6.49
CA ASN A 10 22.91 11.60 7.43
C ASN A 10 21.81 12.57 6.96
N THR A 11 21.88 13.07 5.73
CA THR A 11 20.86 13.95 5.16
C THR A 11 19.58 13.16 4.92
N ALA A 12 18.46 13.65 5.46
CA ALA A 12 17.14 13.11 5.18
C ALA A 12 16.91 13.05 3.66
N PRO A 13 16.21 12.01 3.15
CA PRO A 13 15.79 12.02 1.75
C PRO A 13 14.92 13.24 1.46
N GLU A 14 14.94 13.70 0.20
CA GLU A 14 14.09 14.79 -0.24
C GLU A 14 12.62 14.47 0.01
N SER A 15 11.91 15.40 0.67
CA SER A 15 10.47 15.30 0.91
C SER A 15 9.74 16.30 0.03
N VAL A 16 8.66 15.83 -0.61
CA VAL A 16 7.83 16.65 -1.49
C VAL A 16 6.37 16.49 -1.09
N ILE A 17 5.69 17.60 -0.85
CA ILE A 17 4.24 17.64 -0.66
C ILE A 17 3.63 17.89 -2.04
N LEU A 18 3.00 16.86 -2.59
CA LEU A 18 2.20 16.97 -3.81
C LEU A 18 0.72 17.04 -3.45
N SER A 19 -0.08 17.63 -4.33
CA SER A 19 -1.54 17.60 -4.30
C SER A 19 -2.05 17.45 -5.73
N ARG A 20 -3.17 16.75 -5.93
CA ARG A 20 -3.87 16.60 -7.21
C ARG A 20 -3.04 15.89 -8.27
N VAL A 21 -2.34 14.81 -7.91
CA VAL A 21 -1.78 13.92 -8.92
C VAL A 21 -2.94 13.30 -9.71
N ALA A 22 -2.79 13.19 -11.02
CA ALA A 22 -3.82 12.70 -11.93
C ALA A 22 -3.23 11.78 -12.99
N PRO A 23 -4.05 10.89 -13.59
CA PRO A 23 -3.69 10.18 -14.82
C PRO A 23 -3.30 11.14 -15.93
N GLU A 24 -2.26 10.80 -16.68
CA GLU A 24 -1.91 11.54 -17.89
C GLU A 24 -2.98 11.32 -18.96
N ASP A 25 -3.47 12.39 -19.58
CA ASP A 25 -4.51 12.34 -20.63
C ASP A 25 -3.92 11.99 -22.01
N HIS A 26 -3.33 10.81 -22.11
CA HIS A 26 -2.77 10.29 -23.34
C HIS A 26 -3.61 9.15 -23.90
N ALA A 27 -3.83 9.16 -25.22
CA ALA A 27 -4.44 8.03 -25.90
C ALA A 27 -3.63 6.74 -25.66
N PRO A 28 -4.27 5.57 -25.49
CA PRO A 28 -3.55 4.33 -25.17
C PRO A 28 -2.46 3.93 -26.19
N ALA A 29 -2.64 4.30 -27.47
CA ALA A 29 -1.63 4.08 -28.50
C ALA A 29 -0.35 4.91 -28.28
N LEU A 30 -0.50 6.14 -27.78
CA LEU A 30 0.62 7.00 -27.42
C LEU A 30 1.37 6.44 -26.21
N VAL A 31 0.65 5.99 -25.18
CA VAL A 31 1.22 5.35 -23.99
C VAL A 31 2.04 4.11 -24.38
N ALA A 32 1.46 3.21 -25.17
CA ALA A 32 2.16 2.03 -25.67
C ALA A 32 3.39 2.39 -26.52
N ARG A 33 3.30 3.45 -27.35
CA ARG A 33 4.43 3.95 -28.14
C ARG A 33 5.56 4.48 -27.27
N ARG A 34 5.24 5.25 -26.22
CA ARG A 34 6.23 5.76 -25.25
C ARG A 34 6.92 4.63 -24.51
N PHE A 35 6.15 3.65 -24.02
CA PHE A 35 6.70 2.46 -23.38
C PHE A 35 7.67 1.70 -24.30
N ARG A 36 7.27 1.46 -25.56
CA ARG A 36 8.15 0.83 -26.57
C ARG A 36 9.37 1.68 -26.90
N ALA A 37 9.26 3.00 -26.88
CA ALA A 37 10.39 3.89 -27.11
C ALA A 37 11.45 3.74 -25.99
N LEU A 38 11.04 3.55 -24.73
CA LEU A 38 11.97 3.23 -23.64
C LEU A 38 12.78 1.97 -23.94
N LEU A 39 12.10 0.88 -24.34
CA LEU A 39 12.75 -0.38 -24.71
C LEU A 39 13.71 -0.21 -25.89
N LYS A 40 13.29 0.54 -26.94
CA LYS A 40 14.15 0.87 -28.09
C LYS A 40 15.38 1.70 -27.72
N GLN A 41 15.27 2.51 -26.67
CA GLN A 41 16.38 3.30 -26.12
C GLN A 41 17.29 2.49 -25.17
N GLY A 42 17.08 1.17 -25.08
CA GLY A 42 17.90 0.27 -24.27
C GLY A 42 17.40 0.08 -22.85
N ALA A 43 16.15 0.42 -22.54
CA ALA A 43 15.58 0.10 -21.23
C ALA A 43 15.44 -1.43 -21.06
N GLU A 44 15.82 -1.93 -19.88
CA GLU A 44 15.75 -3.35 -19.54
C GLU A 44 14.43 -3.67 -18.84
N LEU A 45 13.77 -4.77 -19.23
CA LEU A 45 12.56 -5.26 -18.57
C LEU A 45 12.93 -6.26 -17.47
N CYS A 46 12.57 -5.96 -16.22
CA CYS A 46 12.97 -6.70 -15.02
C CYS A 46 11.74 -7.25 -14.24
N PRO A 47 11.00 -8.23 -14.79
CA PRO A 47 9.89 -8.88 -14.09
C PRO A 47 10.39 -9.85 -12.99
N ALA A 48 9.53 -10.15 -12.01
CA ALA A 48 9.91 -10.96 -10.83
C ALA A 48 9.41 -12.42 -10.87
N GLY A 49 8.28 -12.68 -11.52
CA GLY A 49 7.64 -13.99 -11.67
C GLY A 49 8.21 -14.83 -12.82
N ARG A 50 7.39 -15.72 -13.39
CA ARG A 50 7.81 -16.61 -14.50
C ARG A 50 8.33 -15.86 -15.72
N ALA A 51 7.81 -14.66 -15.98
CA ALA A 51 8.27 -13.82 -17.09
C ALA A 51 9.73 -13.35 -16.97
N ARG A 52 10.43 -13.58 -15.85
CA ARG A 52 11.88 -13.31 -15.74
C ARG A 52 12.72 -14.12 -16.72
N HIS A 53 12.23 -15.29 -17.12
CA HIS A 53 12.93 -16.20 -18.02
C HIS A 53 12.58 -15.95 -19.49
N ASP A 54 11.45 -15.31 -19.75
CA ASP A 54 11.04 -14.81 -21.07
C ASP A 54 10.28 -13.48 -20.91
N PRO A 55 11.00 -12.35 -20.80
CA PRO A 55 10.34 -11.05 -20.64
C PRO A 55 9.54 -10.62 -21.88
N GLY A 56 9.77 -11.27 -23.04
CA GLY A 56 9.11 -10.94 -24.30
C GLY A 56 7.59 -11.14 -24.26
N VAL A 57 7.11 -12.10 -23.45
CA VAL A 57 5.67 -12.36 -23.24
C VAL A 57 4.91 -11.12 -22.74
N LEU A 58 5.60 -10.22 -22.04
CA LEU A 58 5.04 -8.98 -21.49
C LEU A 58 4.86 -7.88 -22.56
N LEU A 59 5.44 -8.05 -23.74
CA LEU A 59 5.37 -7.10 -24.85
C LEU A 59 4.21 -7.38 -25.80
N THR A 60 3.48 -8.46 -25.56
CA THR A 60 2.26 -8.82 -26.30
C THR A 60 1.16 -7.77 -26.09
N ARG A 61 0.21 -7.68 -27.03
CA ARG A 61 -0.94 -6.75 -26.92
C ARG A 61 -1.71 -6.92 -25.60
N ARG A 62 -1.64 -8.09 -24.98
CA ARG A 62 -2.25 -8.38 -23.68
C ARG A 62 -1.71 -7.45 -22.61
N TYR A 63 -0.39 -7.29 -22.46
CA TYR A 63 0.24 -6.55 -21.35
C TYR A 63 0.81 -5.19 -21.71
N LEU A 64 0.62 -4.72 -22.96
CA LEU A 64 0.99 -3.35 -23.31
C LEU A 64 0.21 -2.33 -22.47
N PRO A 65 0.88 -1.30 -21.95
CA PRO A 65 0.24 -0.30 -21.12
C PRO A 65 -0.73 0.56 -21.91
N ARG A 66 -1.74 1.03 -21.19
CA ARG A 66 -2.87 1.83 -21.66
C ARG A 66 -2.94 3.19 -20.97
N HIS A 67 -2.45 3.26 -19.73
CA HIS A 67 -2.46 4.47 -18.89
C HIS A 67 -1.05 4.80 -18.42
N GLU A 68 -0.78 6.08 -18.20
CA GLU A 68 0.50 6.60 -17.69
C GLU A 68 0.21 7.45 -16.44
N LEU A 69 0.94 7.19 -15.36
CA LEU A 69 0.98 8.02 -14.15
C LEU A 69 2.40 8.46 -13.88
N ARG A 70 2.56 9.66 -13.33
CA ARG A 70 3.86 10.18 -12.90
C ARG A 70 3.80 10.58 -11.44
N LEU A 71 4.84 10.22 -10.71
CA LEU A 71 5.01 10.63 -9.32
C LEU A 71 6.50 10.80 -9.06
N PHE A 72 6.91 11.99 -8.65
CA PHE A 72 8.33 12.33 -8.48
C PHE A 72 9.12 12.03 -9.78
N ASP A 73 10.23 11.29 -9.65
CA ASP A 73 11.03 10.79 -10.76
C ASP A 73 10.61 9.39 -11.26
N ALA A 74 9.45 8.89 -10.83
CA ALA A 74 8.89 7.62 -11.27
C ALA A 74 7.79 7.82 -12.33
N THR A 75 7.77 6.91 -13.31
CA THR A 75 6.65 6.77 -14.26
C THR A 75 6.06 5.37 -14.11
N PHE A 76 4.74 5.29 -13.96
CA PHE A 76 4.00 4.03 -13.91
C PHE A 76 3.22 3.88 -15.22
N PHE A 77 3.53 2.83 -15.95
CA PHE A 77 2.75 2.43 -17.13
C PHE A 77 1.81 1.30 -16.73
N LEU A 78 0.51 1.54 -16.78
CA LEU A 78 -0.52 0.61 -16.31
C LEU A 78 -1.27 -0.01 -17.48
N THR A 79 -1.60 -1.30 -17.39
CA THR A 79 -2.59 -1.91 -18.30
C THR A 79 -4.00 -1.44 -17.99
N ASP A 80 -4.99 -1.88 -18.79
CA ASP A 80 -6.38 -1.89 -18.33
C ASP A 80 -6.51 -2.69 -17.01
N PHE A 81 -7.58 -2.43 -16.26
CA PHE A 81 -7.88 -3.12 -15.00
C PHE A 81 -8.21 -4.59 -15.25
N ARG A 82 -7.70 -5.46 -14.39
CA ARG A 82 -7.78 -6.92 -14.49
C ARG A 82 -8.32 -7.55 -13.23
N PHE A 83 -8.73 -8.81 -13.33
CA PHE A 83 -9.10 -9.62 -12.18
C PHE A 83 -8.88 -11.11 -12.47
N ASP A 84 -8.71 -11.88 -11.40
CA ASP A 84 -8.89 -13.34 -11.37
C ASP A 84 -9.94 -13.67 -10.27
N ASP A 85 -10.01 -14.92 -9.83
CA ASP A 85 -10.98 -15.34 -8.81
C ASP A 85 -10.66 -14.79 -7.40
N GLY A 86 -9.42 -14.41 -7.11
CA GLY A 86 -9.00 -13.92 -5.79
C GLY A 86 -8.57 -12.45 -5.74
N LEU A 87 -8.25 -11.82 -6.87
CA LEU A 87 -7.67 -10.49 -6.90
C LEU A 87 -8.17 -9.64 -8.06
N SER A 88 -8.38 -8.35 -7.81
CA SER A 88 -8.53 -7.33 -8.85
C SER A 88 -7.33 -6.39 -8.85
N PHE A 89 -6.74 -6.15 -10.02
CA PHE A 89 -5.40 -5.56 -10.12
C PHE A 89 -5.09 -4.86 -11.44
N PHE A 90 -3.99 -4.12 -11.46
CA PHE A 90 -3.27 -3.67 -12.64
C PHE A 90 -1.95 -4.42 -12.78
N VAL A 91 -1.54 -4.66 -14.02
CA VAL A 91 -0.13 -4.85 -14.33
C VAL A 91 0.49 -3.46 -14.48
N ALA A 92 1.43 -3.13 -13.61
CA ALA A 92 2.09 -1.83 -13.53
C ALA A 92 3.59 -1.97 -13.83
N SER A 93 4.06 -1.32 -14.90
CA SER A 93 5.48 -1.21 -15.18
C SER A 93 6.04 0.05 -14.53
N VAL A 94 6.78 -0.13 -13.43
CA VAL A 94 7.42 0.95 -12.66
C VAL A 94 8.74 1.30 -13.32
N VAL A 95 8.88 2.54 -13.77
CA VAL A 95 10.11 3.06 -14.36
C VAL A 95 10.69 4.11 -13.43
N LEU A 96 11.84 3.83 -12.85
CA LEU A 96 12.57 4.77 -12.01
C LEU A 96 13.67 5.46 -12.82
N ARG A 97 13.91 6.73 -12.52
CA ARG A 97 15.03 7.48 -13.11
C ARG A 97 16.35 7.09 -12.42
N GLU A 98 17.03 6.06 -12.91
CA GLU A 98 18.31 5.62 -12.35
C GLU A 98 19.49 6.50 -12.81
N GLY A 99 19.78 7.58 -12.06
CA GLY A 99 21.04 8.33 -12.15
C GLY A 99 21.46 8.81 -13.56
N SER A 100 22.71 9.28 -13.69
CA SER A 100 23.27 9.78 -14.97
C SER A 100 23.86 8.69 -15.87
N ARG A 101 23.75 7.39 -15.51
CA ARG A 101 24.53 6.28 -16.11
C ARG A 101 23.77 5.34 -17.07
N GLY A 102 22.59 5.73 -17.54
CA GLY A 102 22.19 5.44 -18.93
C GLY A 102 21.33 4.21 -19.24
N VAL A 103 21.07 3.26 -18.33
CA VAL A 103 20.10 2.17 -18.59
C VAL A 103 18.89 2.33 -17.69
N ARG A 104 17.73 2.62 -18.29
CA ARG A 104 16.45 2.66 -17.55
C ARG A 104 15.99 1.24 -17.29
N ARG A 105 15.64 0.92 -16.05
CA ARG A 105 14.98 -0.34 -15.73
C ARG A 105 13.47 -0.14 -15.65
N ILE A 106 12.76 -1.12 -16.18
CA ILE A 106 11.31 -1.20 -16.15
C ILE A 106 10.98 -2.40 -15.26
N HIS A 107 10.24 -2.18 -14.19
CA HIS A 107 9.88 -3.20 -13.21
C HIS A 107 8.38 -3.50 -13.28
N PRO A 108 7.96 -4.52 -14.03
CA PRO A 108 6.57 -4.99 -14.01
C PRO A 108 6.18 -5.54 -12.64
N ARG A 109 5.06 -5.08 -12.11
CA ARG A 109 4.52 -5.41 -10.78
C ARG A 109 2.99 -5.54 -10.86
N ILE A 110 2.40 -6.21 -9.88
CA ILE A 110 0.95 -6.27 -9.70
C ILE A 110 0.55 -5.25 -8.65
N PHE A 111 -0.25 -4.27 -9.06
CA PHE A 111 -0.88 -3.31 -8.16
C PHE A 111 -2.32 -3.75 -7.92
N TYR A 112 -2.69 -4.01 -6.68
CA TYR A 112 -4.02 -4.52 -6.34
C TYR A 112 -4.65 -3.68 -5.25
N LYS A 113 -5.95 -3.83 -5.06
CA LYS A 113 -6.69 -3.16 -4.00
C LYS A 113 -7.21 -4.20 -3.03
N ASP A 114 -6.99 -3.99 -1.74
CA ASP A 114 -7.44 -4.87 -0.66
C ASP A 114 -8.74 -4.36 -0.01
N SER A 115 -9.18 -5.06 1.05
CA SER A 115 -10.36 -4.69 1.85
C SER A 115 -10.19 -3.36 2.59
N GLY A 116 -8.96 -2.97 2.95
CA GLY A 116 -8.63 -1.64 3.49
C GLY A 116 -8.84 -0.49 2.50
N LEU A 117 -9.21 -0.81 1.25
CA LEU A 117 -9.46 0.11 0.12
C LEU A 117 -8.23 0.91 -0.29
N VAL A 118 -7.04 0.37 0.01
CA VAL A 118 -5.75 0.92 -0.34
C VAL A 118 -5.17 0.12 -1.49
N TRP A 119 -4.63 0.84 -2.48
CA TRP A 119 -3.83 0.23 -3.52
C TRP A 119 -2.46 -0.15 -2.97
N ARG A 120 -2.11 -1.41 -3.15
CA ARG A 120 -0.87 -2.05 -2.71
C ARG A 120 -0.14 -2.68 -3.88
N VAL A 121 1.09 -3.09 -3.65
CA VAL A 121 1.88 -3.89 -4.59
C VAL A 121 2.12 -5.30 -4.06
N ALA A 122 1.92 -6.31 -4.91
CA ALA A 122 2.24 -7.69 -4.55
C ALA A 122 3.76 -7.88 -4.42
N SER A 123 4.21 -8.31 -3.25
CA SER A 123 5.64 -8.59 -2.99
C SER A 123 6.05 -9.99 -3.46
N HIS A 124 5.18 -10.97 -3.22
CA HIS A 124 5.25 -12.38 -3.61
C HIS A 124 3.82 -12.97 -3.57
N PHE A 125 3.66 -14.23 -3.96
CA PHE A 125 2.39 -14.95 -3.78
C PHE A 125 2.64 -16.42 -3.46
N THR A 126 1.65 -17.07 -2.87
CA THR A 126 1.60 -18.51 -2.67
C THR A 126 0.35 -19.02 -3.38
N HIS A 127 0.53 -20.10 -4.14
CA HIS A 127 -0.55 -20.83 -4.79
C HIS A 127 -0.16 -22.31 -4.76
N ASP A 128 -0.83 -23.09 -3.92
CA ASP A 128 -0.75 -24.54 -3.88
C ASP A 128 -2.16 -25.13 -3.68
N GLU A 129 -2.26 -26.45 -3.47
CA GLU A 129 -3.55 -27.15 -3.30
C GLU A 129 -4.35 -26.67 -2.08
N VAL A 130 -3.72 -25.97 -1.14
CA VAL A 130 -4.29 -25.61 0.17
C VAL A 130 -4.37 -24.09 0.38
N ALA A 131 -3.53 -23.30 -0.30
CA ALA A 131 -3.39 -21.88 -0.03
C ALA A 131 -3.26 -21.05 -1.31
N TYR A 132 -4.09 -20.00 -1.40
CA TYR A 132 -3.94 -18.92 -2.38
C TYR A 132 -3.90 -17.57 -1.67
N TRP A 133 -2.72 -16.96 -1.58
CA TRP A 133 -2.59 -15.64 -0.94
C TRP A 133 -1.45 -14.80 -1.52
N ILE A 134 -1.58 -13.48 -1.36
CA ILE A 134 -0.60 -12.49 -1.81
C ILE A 134 0.22 -12.01 -0.61
N GLY A 135 1.55 -12.00 -0.78
CA GLY A 135 2.51 -11.47 0.17
C GLY A 135 2.30 -10.00 0.51
N LYS A 136 1.91 -9.74 1.76
CA LYS A 136 1.41 -8.44 2.19
C LYS A 136 2.49 -7.42 2.60
N GLY A 137 3.74 -7.81 2.82
CA GLY A 137 4.80 -6.84 3.12
C GLY A 137 6.01 -7.42 3.82
N ASP A 138 6.92 -6.55 4.30
CA ASP A 138 8.03 -6.93 5.18
C ASP A 138 7.49 -7.57 6.46
N VAL A 139 8.37 -8.12 7.28
CA VAL A 139 7.97 -8.81 8.51
C VAL A 139 8.59 -8.14 9.73
N ARG A 140 7.86 -8.19 10.84
CA ARG A 140 8.35 -7.77 12.16
C ARG A 140 7.97 -8.80 13.20
N TRP A 141 8.82 -8.91 14.22
CA TRP A 141 8.50 -9.69 15.40
C TRP A 141 7.54 -8.88 16.26
N GLU A 142 6.41 -9.50 16.57
CA GLU A 142 5.43 -9.00 17.53
C GLU A 142 5.42 -9.92 18.75
N ARG A 143 4.97 -9.39 19.87
CA ARG A 143 4.91 -10.12 21.13
C ARG A 143 3.56 -9.93 21.78
N ASP A 144 2.91 -11.02 22.12
CA ASP A 144 1.66 -11.03 22.87
C ASP A 144 1.79 -11.83 24.18
N ALA A 145 0.66 -12.28 24.72
CA ALA A 145 0.61 -13.08 25.94
C ALA A 145 1.10 -14.53 25.75
N VAL A 146 1.05 -15.04 24.51
CA VAL A 146 1.35 -16.43 24.14
C VAL A 146 2.80 -16.58 23.67
N GLY A 147 3.42 -15.51 23.15
CA GLY A 147 4.84 -15.51 22.80
C GLY A 147 5.25 -14.42 21.83
N GLU A 148 6.42 -14.63 21.21
CA GLU A 148 6.86 -13.84 20.06
C GLU A 148 6.45 -14.57 18.77
N PHE A 149 5.83 -13.85 17.84
CA PHE A 149 5.43 -14.37 16.54
C PHE A 149 5.84 -13.39 15.44
N LEU A 150 5.98 -13.92 14.22
CA LEU A 150 6.35 -13.13 13.06
C LEU A 150 5.09 -12.64 12.35
N SER A 151 4.91 -11.33 12.32
CA SER A 151 3.76 -10.68 11.69
C SER A 151 4.16 -10.00 10.38
N SER A 152 3.24 -9.95 9.41
CA SER A 152 3.44 -9.21 8.17
C SER A 152 3.05 -7.75 8.38
N ALA A 153 4.00 -6.85 8.11
CA ALA A 153 3.79 -5.41 8.09
C ALA A 153 3.16 -5.02 6.74
N GLU A 154 1.84 -5.18 6.64
CA GLU A 154 1.10 -5.02 5.39
C GLU A 154 1.30 -3.64 4.77
N GLU A 155 1.42 -2.61 5.61
CA GLU A 155 1.56 -1.22 5.20
C GLU A 155 2.80 -0.94 4.36
N THR A 156 3.79 -1.82 4.43
CA THR A 156 5.01 -1.71 3.64
C THR A 156 4.77 -1.93 2.13
N THR A 157 3.63 -2.51 1.74
CA THR A 157 3.19 -2.63 0.34
C THR A 157 2.26 -1.51 -0.11
N ASN A 158 1.86 -0.60 0.77
CA ASN A 158 0.99 0.52 0.40
C ASN A 158 1.68 1.38 -0.67
N LEU A 159 1.00 1.55 -1.81
CA LEU A 159 1.43 2.51 -2.82
C LEU A 159 1.32 3.93 -2.26
N PRO A 160 2.12 4.89 -2.78
CA PRO A 160 2.10 6.26 -2.32
C PRO A 160 0.68 6.85 -2.33
N TYR A 161 0.30 7.52 -1.25
CA TYR A 161 -1.05 8.07 -1.11
C TYR A 161 -1.43 9.07 -2.20
N GLU A 162 -0.44 9.73 -2.80
CA GLU A 162 -0.61 10.61 -3.95
C GLU A 162 -1.24 9.91 -5.17
N ILE A 163 -1.05 8.60 -5.35
CA ILE A 163 -1.56 7.88 -6.54
C ILE A 163 -2.80 7.02 -6.27
N GLN A 164 -3.31 7.01 -5.04
CA GLN A 164 -4.48 6.20 -4.68
C GLN A 164 -5.73 6.60 -5.47
N THR A 165 -6.04 7.91 -5.51
CA THR A 165 -7.18 8.45 -6.26
C THR A 165 -7.03 8.27 -7.78
N PRO A 166 -5.88 8.58 -8.40
CA PRO A 166 -5.63 8.25 -9.81
C PRO A 166 -5.87 6.79 -10.17
N LEU A 167 -5.46 5.84 -9.32
CA LEU A 167 -5.70 4.42 -9.54
C LEU A 167 -7.19 4.06 -9.45
N ASP A 168 -7.93 4.69 -8.53
CA ASP A 168 -9.40 4.57 -8.46
C ASP A 168 -10.11 5.18 -9.68
N GLU A 169 -9.59 6.25 -10.26
CA GLU A 169 -10.12 6.82 -11.50
C GLU A 169 -9.91 5.88 -12.68
N ILE A 170 -8.68 5.37 -12.84
CA ILE A 170 -8.34 4.46 -13.93
C ILE A 170 -9.14 3.17 -13.80
N SER A 171 -9.27 2.58 -12.60
CA SER A 171 -9.95 1.29 -12.44
C SER A 171 -11.44 1.36 -12.80
N ARG A 172 -12.08 2.50 -12.52
CA ARG A 172 -13.49 2.75 -12.86
C ARG A 172 -13.71 3.01 -14.36
N ARG A 173 -12.78 3.71 -15.02
CA ARG A 173 -12.89 4.05 -16.45
C ARG A 173 -12.43 2.91 -17.35
N ALA A 174 -11.52 2.06 -16.89
CA ALA A 174 -10.90 1.03 -17.70
C ALA A 174 -11.83 -0.17 -17.93
N ARG A 175 -11.70 -0.79 -19.11
CA ARG A 175 -12.35 -2.06 -19.41
C ARG A 175 -11.74 -3.16 -18.53
N ARG A 176 -12.57 -3.79 -17.68
CA ARG A 176 -12.18 -4.95 -16.86
C ARG A 176 -11.87 -6.16 -17.74
N ARG A 177 -10.81 -6.90 -17.43
CA ARG A 177 -10.42 -8.13 -18.15
C ARG A 177 -10.04 -9.24 -17.18
N ARG A 178 -10.62 -10.43 -17.35
CA ARG A 178 -10.16 -11.61 -16.61
C ARG A 178 -8.74 -11.99 -17.07
N ASP A 179 -7.86 -12.31 -16.14
CA ASP A 179 -6.47 -12.67 -16.40
C ASP A 179 -5.90 -13.60 -15.33
N ASP A 180 -6.21 -14.89 -15.46
CA ASP A 180 -5.84 -15.92 -14.48
C ASP A 180 -4.34 -16.29 -14.49
N GLU A 181 -3.56 -15.75 -15.44
CA GLU A 181 -2.13 -16.07 -15.60
C GLU A 181 -1.21 -14.96 -15.06
N ALA A 182 -1.72 -13.74 -14.90
CA ALA A 182 -0.90 -12.57 -14.63
C ALA A 182 -0.12 -12.70 -13.31
N ILE A 183 -0.74 -13.19 -12.24
CA ILE A 183 -0.08 -13.27 -10.93
C ILE A 183 1.20 -14.09 -11.04
N GLU A 184 1.15 -15.29 -11.61
CA GLU A 184 2.34 -16.16 -11.77
C GLU A 184 3.38 -15.58 -12.76
N LEU A 185 2.92 -14.84 -13.78
CA LEU A 185 3.81 -14.21 -14.75
C LEU A 185 4.63 -13.08 -14.12
N PHE A 186 4.00 -12.24 -13.29
CA PHE A 186 4.59 -11.00 -12.79
C PHE A 186 5.16 -11.10 -11.38
N VAL A 187 4.52 -11.89 -10.51
CA VAL A 187 4.83 -12.01 -9.09
C VAL A 187 5.62 -13.29 -8.84
N ARG A 188 6.56 -13.25 -7.89
CA ARG A 188 7.37 -14.41 -7.55
C ARG A 188 6.57 -15.36 -6.64
N GLN A 189 6.45 -16.62 -7.03
CA GLN A 189 5.86 -17.67 -6.19
C GLN A 189 6.80 -18.00 -5.04
N ALA A 190 6.24 -18.04 -3.84
CA ALA A 190 6.89 -18.45 -2.60
C ALA A 190 6.40 -19.84 -2.18
N PRO A 191 7.20 -20.60 -1.40
CA PRO A 191 6.68 -21.77 -0.70
C PRO A 191 5.66 -21.33 0.36
N SER A 192 4.72 -22.21 0.72
CA SER A 192 3.60 -21.86 1.60
C SER A 192 3.98 -21.46 3.02
N ASP A 193 5.17 -21.87 3.49
CA ASP A 193 5.73 -21.51 4.80
C ASP A 193 6.44 -20.15 4.82
N ARG A 194 6.62 -19.51 3.66
CA ARG A 194 7.34 -18.23 3.57
C ARG A 194 6.40 -17.05 3.68
N ILE A 195 6.47 -16.37 4.82
CA ILE A 195 5.76 -15.08 5.06
C ILE A 195 6.62 -13.88 4.60
N ALA A 196 7.95 -13.97 4.73
CA ALA A 196 8.83 -12.86 4.46
C ALA A 196 9.04 -12.62 2.95
N PRO A 197 9.00 -11.36 2.47
CA PRO A 197 9.21 -11.06 1.07
C PRO A 197 10.69 -11.25 0.70
N TYR A 198 10.99 -11.13 -0.59
CA TYR A 198 12.33 -11.34 -1.09
C TYR A 198 13.25 -10.12 -0.89
N ALA A 199 14.56 -10.35 -1.01
CA ALA A 199 15.57 -9.33 -0.73
C ALA A 199 15.44 -8.06 -1.60
N ASP A 200 14.95 -8.19 -2.83
CA ASP A 200 14.69 -7.06 -3.73
C ASP A 200 13.57 -6.14 -3.24
N PHE A 201 12.66 -6.64 -2.41
CA PHE A 201 11.65 -5.84 -1.72
C PHE A 201 12.20 -5.22 -0.42
N THR A 202 12.85 -6.02 0.43
CA THR A 202 13.26 -5.59 1.79
C THR A 202 14.56 -4.78 1.84
N ALA A 203 15.54 -5.11 1.00
CA ALA A 203 16.87 -4.51 1.08
C ALA A 203 16.87 -2.98 0.84
N PRO A 204 16.08 -2.41 -0.09
CA PRO A 204 15.93 -0.96 -0.20
C PRO A 204 15.45 -0.31 1.10
N ARG A 205 14.46 -0.90 1.77
CA ARG A 205 13.93 -0.39 3.04
C ARG A 205 14.96 -0.44 4.15
N ARG A 206 15.64 -1.58 4.32
CA ARG A 206 16.73 -1.75 5.31
C ARG A 206 17.85 -0.75 5.11
N ARG A 207 18.24 -0.48 3.84
CA ARG A 207 19.23 0.55 3.52
C ARG A 207 18.74 1.95 3.87
N ALA A 208 17.48 2.27 3.58
CA ALA A 208 16.89 3.57 3.93
C ALA A 208 16.82 3.75 5.45
N ALA A 209 16.30 2.76 6.19
CA ALA A 209 16.17 2.74 7.65
C ALA A 209 17.52 2.78 8.39
N ALA A 210 18.61 2.32 7.75
CA ALA A 210 19.97 2.44 8.29
C ALA A 210 20.55 3.86 8.14
N ARG A 211 20.03 4.66 7.21
CA ARG A 211 20.49 6.04 6.95
C ARG A 211 19.61 7.08 7.62
N TRP A 212 18.32 6.82 7.69
CA TRP A 212 17.33 7.76 8.22
C TRP A 212 16.16 7.02 8.86
N ARG A 213 15.65 7.54 9.98
CA ARG A 213 14.47 7.00 10.66
C ARG A 213 13.55 8.14 11.08
N ILE A 214 12.27 8.02 10.73
CA ILE A 214 11.23 8.95 11.20
C ILE A 214 11.14 8.87 12.72
N ASN A 215 11.02 10.03 13.38
CA ASN A 215 11.00 10.15 14.84
C ASN A 215 12.15 9.40 15.55
N GLY A 216 13.33 9.34 14.91
CA GLY A 216 14.48 8.60 15.44
C GLY A 216 14.27 7.09 15.54
N GLY A 217 13.27 6.54 14.83
CA GLY A 217 12.89 5.13 14.90
C GLY A 217 11.96 4.80 16.06
N ARG A 218 11.31 5.80 16.68
CA ARG A 218 10.27 5.59 17.70
C ARG A 218 8.88 5.72 17.07
N PRO A 219 7.86 5.01 17.60
CA PRO A 219 6.48 5.15 17.14
C PRO A 219 5.99 6.60 17.17
N VAL A 220 5.25 7.02 16.13
CA VAL A 220 4.62 8.34 16.04
C VAL A 220 3.24 8.39 16.70
N ALA A 221 2.61 7.23 16.88
CA ALA A 221 1.37 7.05 17.62
C ALA A 221 1.44 5.73 18.40
N ARG A 222 0.89 5.71 19.62
CA ARG A 222 0.84 4.52 20.48
C ARG A 222 -0.34 4.54 21.44
N PHE A 223 -0.79 3.37 21.86
CA PHE A 223 -1.72 3.19 22.97
C PHE A 223 -0.95 3.12 24.29
N LEU A 224 -1.36 3.92 25.28
CA LEU A 224 -0.74 3.86 26.61
C LEU A 224 -1.24 2.66 27.43
N ARG A 225 -2.40 2.10 27.06
CA ARG A 225 -3.02 0.94 27.68
C ARG A 225 -3.53 0.01 26.58
N ARG A 226 -3.14 -1.27 26.64
CA ARG A 226 -3.59 -2.31 25.68
C ARG A 226 -5.11 -2.44 25.76
N GLY A 227 -5.77 -2.54 24.61
CA GLY A 227 -7.23 -2.70 24.52
C GLY A 227 -8.05 -1.48 24.94
N ASP A 228 -7.42 -0.31 25.18
CA ASP A 228 -8.12 0.92 25.51
C ASP A 228 -7.90 1.99 24.41
N PRO A 229 -8.90 2.22 23.53
CA PRO A 229 -8.76 3.14 22.40
C PRO A 229 -8.62 4.60 22.85
N SER A 230 -9.14 4.96 24.02
CA SER A 230 -9.03 6.31 24.59
C SER A 230 -7.58 6.65 25.02
N SER A 231 -6.74 5.62 25.16
CA SER A 231 -5.34 5.76 25.55
C SER A 231 -4.41 6.13 24.39
N LEU A 232 -4.92 6.23 23.16
CA LEU A 232 -4.15 6.61 21.98
C LEU A 232 -3.48 7.98 22.18
N ARG A 233 -2.17 8.06 21.93
CA ARG A 233 -1.40 9.31 21.94
C ARG A 233 -0.49 9.41 20.73
N PHE A 234 -0.49 10.57 20.09
CA PHE A 234 0.48 10.94 19.07
C PHE A 234 1.71 11.58 19.71
N THR A 235 2.89 11.32 19.15
CA THR A 235 4.08 12.12 19.42
C THR A 235 3.84 13.52 18.87
N ARG A 236 4.08 14.54 19.69
CA ARG A 236 3.89 15.95 19.30
C ARG A 236 4.46 16.27 17.92
N GLY A 237 3.65 16.88 17.08
CA GLY A 237 3.99 17.22 15.70
C GLY A 237 3.58 16.15 14.70
N TYR A 238 3.33 14.91 15.12
CA TYR A 238 2.94 13.84 14.21
C TYR A 238 1.43 13.62 14.14
N GLU A 239 0.64 14.22 15.03
CA GLU A 239 -0.81 14.18 14.94
C GLU A 239 -1.34 14.69 13.59
N PRO A 240 -2.44 14.14 13.06
CA PRO A 240 -3.10 14.65 11.85
C PRO A 240 -3.53 16.11 12.01
N ASP A 241 -3.24 16.93 11.01
CA ASP A 241 -3.63 18.34 10.99
C ASP A 241 -4.94 18.49 10.19
N PHE A 242 -6.08 18.32 10.88
CA PHE A 242 -7.40 18.42 10.25
C PHE A 242 -7.78 19.85 9.79
N GLU A 243 -7.05 20.87 10.23
CA GLU A 243 -7.39 22.28 9.93
C GLU A 243 -6.63 22.81 8.72
N LYS A 244 -5.32 22.52 8.65
CA LYS A 244 -4.43 23.05 7.62
C LYS A 244 -3.75 21.94 6.83
N GLY A 245 -3.90 20.69 7.24
CA GLY A 245 -3.21 19.53 6.69
C GLY A 245 -3.95 18.77 5.60
N VAL A 246 -5.23 19.06 5.38
CA VAL A 246 -6.04 18.41 4.33
C VAL A 246 -5.53 18.83 2.94
N LEU A 247 -4.97 17.87 2.20
CA LEU A 247 -4.45 18.09 0.84
C LEU A 247 -5.46 17.73 -0.24
N GLU A 248 -6.19 16.64 -0.01
CA GLU A 248 -7.11 16.04 -0.97
C GLU A 248 -8.33 15.51 -0.24
N ASP A 249 -9.46 15.65 -0.91
CA ASP A 249 -10.73 15.01 -0.61
C ASP A 249 -11.22 14.41 -1.94
N ALA A 250 -11.33 13.09 -1.98
CA ALA A 250 -11.68 12.35 -3.17
C ALA A 250 -12.84 11.39 -2.90
N VAL A 251 -13.80 11.38 -3.82
CA VAL A 251 -14.96 10.50 -3.76
C VAL A 251 -14.74 9.27 -4.62
N SER A 252 -15.03 8.11 -4.05
CA SER A 252 -15.09 6.82 -4.70
C SER A 252 -16.34 6.06 -4.26
N ALA A 253 -16.47 4.79 -4.64
CA ALA A 253 -17.57 3.95 -4.18
C ALA A 253 -17.06 2.56 -3.82
N SER A 254 -17.64 1.99 -2.76
CA SER A 254 -17.46 0.60 -2.36
C SER A 254 -18.79 0.00 -1.94
N ARG A 255 -19.25 -1.03 -2.66
CA ARG A 255 -20.43 -1.80 -2.25
C ARG A 255 -20.22 -2.44 -0.88
N TYR A 256 -18.99 -2.90 -0.61
CA TYR A 256 -18.59 -3.52 0.65
C TYR A 256 -18.71 -2.57 1.85
N PHE A 257 -18.66 -1.25 1.63
CA PHE A 257 -18.85 -0.24 2.68
C PHE A 257 -20.11 0.62 2.45
N GLY A 258 -21.15 0.06 1.80
CA GLY A 258 -22.45 0.71 1.72
C GLY A 258 -22.58 1.87 0.73
N GLY A 259 -21.67 2.02 -0.23
CA GLY A 259 -21.81 2.97 -1.33
C GLY A 259 -20.69 4.02 -1.40
N GLU A 260 -21.05 5.29 -1.25
CA GLU A 260 -20.12 6.41 -1.40
C GLU A 260 -18.99 6.37 -0.35
N LEU A 261 -17.76 6.60 -0.79
CA LEU A 261 -16.59 6.58 0.06
C LEU A 261 -15.73 7.82 -0.17
N HIS A 262 -15.51 8.58 0.88
CA HIS A 262 -14.61 9.73 0.90
C HIS A 262 -13.22 9.30 1.36
N LYS A 263 -12.19 9.81 0.68
CA LYS A 263 -10.78 9.58 0.97
C LYS A 263 -10.09 10.91 1.21
N TYR A 264 -9.55 11.10 2.41
CA TYR A 264 -8.86 12.33 2.79
C TYR A 264 -7.38 12.06 2.97
N ARG A 265 -6.54 12.80 2.23
CA ARG A 265 -5.10 12.80 2.43
C ARG A 265 -4.72 13.96 3.33
N ILE A 266 -4.24 13.66 4.53
CA ILE A 266 -4.06 14.64 5.60
C ILE A 266 -2.62 14.60 6.09
N LEU A 267 -1.95 15.75 6.09
CA LEU A 267 -0.61 15.87 6.64
C LEU A 267 -0.62 15.86 8.16
N SER A 268 0.46 15.36 8.74
CA SER A 268 0.82 15.63 10.15
C SER A 268 1.07 17.12 10.38
N THR A 269 0.88 17.61 11.61
CA THR A 269 1.11 19.03 11.97
C THR A 269 2.53 19.51 11.69
N ASN A 270 3.55 18.64 11.85
CA ASN A 270 4.94 18.93 11.50
C ASN A 270 5.26 18.75 10.01
N ARG A 271 4.29 18.32 9.19
CA ARG A 271 4.41 18.14 7.74
C ARG A 271 5.53 17.18 7.32
N ARG A 272 5.78 16.13 8.11
CA ARG A 272 6.80 15.10 7.80
C ARG A 272 6.22 13.78 7.32
N ILE A 273 4.98 13.49 7.70
CA ILE A 273 4.21 12.32 7.29
C ILE A 273 2.81 12.74 6.84
N GLN A 274 2.13 11.81 6.18
CA GLN A 274 0.75 11.93 5.72
C GLN A 274 -0.06 10.69 6.12
N TYR A 275 -1.35 10.90 6.27
CA TYR A 275 -2.37 9.92 6.60
C TYR A 275 -3.37 9.83 5.47
N LEU A 276 -3.98 8.66 5.32
CA LEU A 276 -5.14 8.45 4.46
C LEU A 276 -6.31 8.04 5.34
N PHE A 277 -7.24 8.97 5.55
CA PHE A 277 -8.51 8.71 6.21
C PHE A 277 -9.54 8.29 5.19
N LEU A 278 -10.41 7.38 5.59
CA LEU A 278 -11.55 6.95 4.80
C LEU A 278 -12.81 7.14 5.61
N SER A 279 -13.87 7.54 4.91
CA SER A 279 -15.20 7.62 5.47
C SER A 279 -16.20 7.04 4.50
N SER A 280 -16.97 6.07 4.96
CA SER A 280 -18.18 5.59 4.30
C SER A 280 -19.42 6.12 5.07
N PRO A 281 -20.65 5.80 4.66
CA PRO A 281 -21.85 6.16 5.42
C PRO A 281 -21.83 5.56 6.83
N SER A 282 -21.31 4.35 6.99
CA SER A 282 -21.32 3.61 8.26
C SER A 282 -20.00 3.70 9.05
N HIS A 283 -18.85 3.84 8.39
CA HIS A 283 -17.54 3.68 9.03
C HIS A 283 -16.63 4.87 8.78
N SER A 284 -15.67 5.08 9.68
CA SER A 284 -14.55 5.98 9.46
C SER A 284 -13.29 5.35 10.05
N TRP A 285 -12.21 5.29 9.28
CA TRP A 285 -10.95 4.69 9.70
C TRP A 285 -9.76 5.42 9.08
N ILE A 286 -8.57 5.08 9.54
CA ILE A 286 -7.30 5.67 9.11
C ILE A 286 -6.36 4.55 8.69
N ASN A 287 -5.62 4.73 7.60
CA ASN A 287 -4.55 3.82 7.21
C ASN A 287 -3.19 4.27 7.74
N HIS A 288 -2.22 3.35 7.75
CA HIS A 288 -0.87 3.59 8.24
C HIS A 288 -0.20 4.83 7.63
N PRO A 289 0.44 5.67 8.44
CA PRO A 289 1.09 6.87 7.92
C PRO A 289 2.19 6.54 6.93
N GLN A 290 2.32 7.39 5.92
CA GLN A 290 3.43 7.37 4.98
C GLN A 290 4.33 8.58 5.17
N THR A 291 5.62 8.41 4.89
CA THR A 291 6.53 9.56 4.74
C THR A 291 6.16 10.41 3.53
N LEU A 292 6.81 11.57 3.39
CA LEU A 292 6.70 12.46 2.23
C LEU A 292 7.90 12.37 1.29
N THR A 293 8.80 11.41 1.49
CA THR A 293 10.04 11.27 0.72
C THR A 293 9.85 10.89 -0.76
N ALA A 294 10.51 11.57 -1.70
CA ALA A 294 10.35 11.29 -3.13
C ALA A 294 10.92 9.93 -3.58
N GLU A 295 11.76 9.29 -2.76
CA GLU A 295 12.39 8.01 -3.09
C GLU A 295 11.40 6.84 -3.05
N LEU A 296 11.30 6.13 -4.19
CA LEU A 296 10.51 4.91 -4.34
C LEU A 296 11.41 3.72 -4.70
N SER A 297 11.02 2.53 -4.24
CA SER A 297 11.64 1.27 -4.63
C SER A 297 11.22 0.82 -6.04
N SER A 298 11.85 -0.24 -6.56
CA SER A 298 11.43 -0.91 -7.80
C SER A 298 9.99 -1.49 -7.74
N TYR A 299 9.38 -1.50 -6.57
CA TYR A 299 7.98 -1.89 -6.37
C TYR A 299 7.02 -0.70 -6.39
N GLY A 300 7.52 0.53 -6.55
CA GLY A 300 6.70 1.74 -6.56
C GLY A 300 6.31 2.25 -5.17
N VAL A 301 6.75 1.58 -4.10
CA VAL A 301 6.46 1.94 -2.71
C VAL A 301 7.60 2.74 -2.08
N ARG A 302 7.26 3.58 -1.11
CA ARG A 302 8.22 4.32 -0.27
C ARG A 302 9.10 3.34 0.50
N THR A 303 10.37 3.69 0.70
CA THR A 303 11.36 2.83 1.37
C THR A 303 11.50 3.09 2.86
N LEU A 304 10.97 4.21 3.36
CA LEU A 304 11.00 4.56 4.78
C LEU A 304 9.67 4.28 5.45
N ASP A 305 9.75 3.57 6.58
CA ASP A 305 8.64 3.24 7.44
C ASP A 305 8.29 4.39 8.40
N VAL A 306 7.03 4.44 8.80
CA VAL A 306 6.55 5.28 9.90
C VAL A 306 5.95 4.34 10.94
N LEU A 307 6.67 4.14 12.04
CA LEU A 307 6.22 3.24 13.09
C LEU A 307 5.03 3.85 13.84
N ALA A 308 4.00 3.07 14.09
CA ALA A 308 2.85 3.39 14.93
C ALA A 308 2.21 2.07 15.38
N ASP A 309 1.43 2.11 16.46
CA ASP A 309 0.70 0.92 16.92
C ASP A 309 -0.40 0.54 15.92
N GLU A 310 -0.47 -0.75 15.57
CA GLU A 310 -1.31 -1.30 14.50
C GLU A 310 -2.81 -1.19 14.76
N ASP A 311 -3.23 -1.32 16.03
CA ASP A 311 -4.64 -1.20 16.40
C ASP A 311 -5.22 0.18 16.01
N LEU A 312 -4.40 1.18 15.70
CA LEU A 312 -4.87 2.46 15.15
C LEU A 312 -5.44 2.33 13.72
N PHE A 313 -5.01 1.33 12.96
CA PHE A 313 -5.24 1.21 11.52
C PHE A 313 -6.16 0.07 11.12
N VAL A 314 -7.00 -0.41 12.05
CA VAL A 314 -8.04 -1.40 11.79
C VAL A 314 -9.02 -0.83 10.74
N PRO A 315 -9.32 -1.52 9.63
CA PRO A 315 -10.33 -1.08 8.68
C PRO A 315 -11.75 -1.23 9.26
N GLY A 316 -12.75 -0.62 8.63
CA GLY A 316 -14.14 -0.67 9.12
C GLY A 316 -14.70 -2.09 9.29
N TYR A 317 -14.24 -3.04 8.47
CA TYR A 317 -14.47 -4.47 8.65
C TYR A 317 -13.14 -5.20 8.59
N GLU A 318 -12.87 -6.05 9.58
CA GLU A 318 -11.63 -6.80 9.64
C GLU A 318 -11.84 -8.26 10.03
N TYR A 319 -10.86 -9.11 9.71
CA TYR A 319 -10.89 -10.54 9.99
C TYR A 319 -11.26 -10.87 11.44
N HIS A 320 -12.28 -11.70 11.58
CA HIS A 320 -12.82 -12.19 12.84
C HIS A 320 -13.44 -13.58 12.60
N GLU A 321 -12.60 -14.60 12.75
CA GLU A 321 -12.94 -15.99 12.47
C GLU A 321 -13.58 -16.64 13.70
N LEU A 322 -14.74 -17.25 13.49
CA LEU A 322 -15.48 -18.02 14.47
C LEU A 322 -15.47 -19.50 14.06
N ASP A 323 -15.33 -20.41 15.02
CA ASP A 323 -15.57 -21.84 14.76
C ASP A 323 -17.06 -22.18 14.68
N GLU A 324 -17.38 -23.47 14.47
CA GLU A 324 -18.76 -23.98 14.36
C GLU A 324 -19.61 -23.72 15.62
N ASP A 325 -18.96 -23.53 16.78
CA ASP A 325 -19.60 -23.25 18.06
C ASP A 325 -19.71 -21.74 18.35
N GLY A 326 -19.25 -20.88 17.42
CA GLY A 326 -19.24 -19.43 17.55
C GLY A 326 -18.12 -18.89 18.43
N VAL A 327 -17.07 -19.68 18.69
CA VAL A 327 -15.90 -19.26 19.46
C VAL A 327 -14.89 -18.59 18.54
N VAL A 328 -14.35 -17.46 18.98
CA VAL A 328 -13.31 -16.73 18.25
C VAL A 328 -12.03 -17.56 18.19
N VAL A 329 -11.63 -17.97 16.99
CA VAL A 329 -10.38 -18.70 16.75
C VAL A 329 -9.24 -17.78 16.32
N ALA A 330 -9.57 -16.69 15.61
CA ALA A 330 -8.62 -15.65 15.22
C ALA A 330 -9.33 -14.30 15.05
N SER A 331 -8.75 -13.22 15.56
CA SER A 331 -9.29 -11.86 15.40
C SER A 331 -8.17 -10.86 15.18
N GLN A 332 -8.36 -9.97 14.21
CA GLN A 332 -7.54 -8.78 14.01
C GLN A 332 -8.22 -7.51 14.55
N ILE A 333 -9.41 -7.65 15.14
CA ILE A 333 -10.10 -6.60 15.88
C ILE A 333 -9.73 -6.73 17.36
N PRO A 334 -9.36 -5.64 18.05
CA PRO A 334 -9.08 -5.66 19.49
C PRO A 334 -10.20 -6.31 20.32
N ASP A 335 -9.78 -7.09 21.32
CA ASP A 335 -10.67 -7.91 22.15
C ASP A 335 -11.86 -7.09 22.71
N GLY A 336 -13.07 -7.63 22.53
CA GLY A 336 -14.31 -7.01 23.02
C GLY A 336 -14.89 -5.91 22.13
N PHE A 337 -14.31 -5.63 20.95
CA PHE A 337 -14.79 -4.63 20.02
C PHE A 337 -15.32 -5.17 18.68
N ALA A 338 -15.22 -6.48 18.43
CA ALA A 338 -15.81 -7.08 17.24
C ALA A 338 -17.34 -7.01 17.31
N GLY A 339 -17.95 -6.44 16.27
CA GLY A 339 -19.40 -6.37 16.07
C GLY A 339 -19.94 -7.54 15.25
N GLU A 340 -21.01 -7.29 14.51
CA GLU A 340 -21.64 -8.31 13.66
C GLU A 340 -20.73 -8.70 12.48
N GLN A 341 -20.80 -9.97 12.07
CA GLN A 341 -20.17 -10.45 10.84
C GLN A 341 -20.75 -9.74 9.61
N HIS A 342 -19.90 -9.48 8.61
CA HIS A 342 -20.33 -8.87 7.37
C HIS A 342 -21.25 -9.83 6.59
N PRO A 343 -22.40 -9.38 6.08
CA PRO A 343 -23.42 -10.27 5.51
C PRO A 343 -22.96 -10.99 4.23
N ASP A 344 -22.05 -10.39 3.45
CA ASP A 344 -21.49 -11.00 2.24
C ASP A 344 -20.09 -11.63 2.48
N ASP A 345 -19.51 -11.52 3.68
CA ASP A 345 -18.14 -11.98 3.98
C ASP A 345 -18.03 -12.36 5.48
N PRO A 346 -18.47 -13.57 5.86
CA PRO A 346 -18.61 -13.96 7.27
C PRO A 346 -17.29 -14.03 8.03
N ASP A 347 -16.15 -14.11 7.32
CA ASP A 347 -14.83 -14.12 7.94
C ASP A 347 -14.40 -12.74 8.45
N ARG A 348 -15.20 -11.70 8.22
CA ARG A 348 -14.95 -10.33 8.65
C ARG A 348 -16.08 -9.81 9.54
N ALA A 349 -15.73 -9.08 10.59
CA ALA A 349 -16.69 -8.43 11.50
C ALA A 349 -16.54 -6.91 11.53
N ASP A 350 -17.61 -6.23 11.93
CA ASP A 350 -17.65 -4.79 12.11
C ASP A 350 -16.68 -4.33 13.22
N ALA A 351 -15.74 -3.44 12.89
CA ALA A 351 -14.80 -2.85 13.84
C ALA A 351 -15.22 -1.45 14.33
N SER A 352 -16.43 -1.00 13.99
CA SER A 352 -16.92 0.36 14.29
C SER A 352 -16.85 0.71 15.78
N ALA A 353 -17.12 -0.25 16.67
CA ALA A 353 -17.05 -0.02 18.12
C ALA A 353 -15.64 0.42 18.57
N TRP A 354 -14.59 -0.18 18.01
CA TRP A 354 -13.20 0.22 18.27
C TRP A 354 -12.92 1.58 17.65
N LEU A 355 -13.27 1.75 16.37
CA LEU A 355 -12.94 2.93 15.59
C LEU A 355 -13.59 4.21 16.14
N GLU A 356 -14.87 4.15 16.50
CA GLU A 356 -15.61 5.30 17.05
C GLU A 356 -15.14 5.67 18.46
N ALA A 357 -14.44 4.77 19.15
CA ALA A 357 -13.83 5.05 20.44
C ALA A 357 -12.43 5.69 20.33
N LEU A 358 -11.83 5.72 19.14
CA LEU A 358 -10.54 6.38 18.91
C LEU A 358 -10.70 7.91 18.90
N PRO A 359 -9.94 8.66 19.73
CA PRO A 359 -10.04 10.12 19.78
C PRO A 359 -9.79 10.81 18.44
N VAL A 360 -8.92 10.25 17.62
CA VAL A 360 -8.57 10.80 16.29
C VAL A 360 -9.70 10.62 15.27
N ILE A 361 -10.47 9.54 15.35
CA ILE A 361 -11.63 9.31 14.49
C ILE A 361 -12.77 10.24 14.90
N GLN A 362 -12.99 10.41 16.20
CA GLN A 362 -13.97 11.38 16.73
C GLN A 362 -13.64 12.82 16.26
N GLU A 363 -12.39 13.24 16.35
CA GLU A 363 -11.95 14.56 15.87
C GLU A 363 -12.10 14.70 14.35
N PHE A 364 -11.69 13.68 13.59
CA PHE A 364 -11.84 13.63 12.13
C PHE A 364 -13.30 13.84 11.73
N ARG A 365 -14.23 13.12 12.38
CA ARG A 365 -15.67 13.25 12.10
C ARG A 365 -16.17 14.66 12.44
N ALA A 366 -15.84 15.17 13.62
CA ALA A 366 -16.28 16.50 14.05
C ALA A 366 -15.81 17.64 13.12
N LYS A 367 -14.61 17.52 12.53
CA LYS A 367 -14.00 18.59 11.73
C LYS A 367 -14.30 18.48 10.24
N LEU A 368 -14.31 17.27 9.68
CA LEU A 368 -14.37 17.07 8.22
C LEU A 368 -15.63 16.36 7.75
N ARG A 369 -16.32 15.62 8.62
CA ARG A 369 -17.54 14.88 8.29
C ARG A 369 -18.76 15.55 8.95
N ARG A 370 -19.19 16.68 8.38
CA ARG A 370 -20.45 17.33 8.78
C ARG A 370 -21.67 16.61 8.25
#